data_AF-A0A3C0BBI4-F1
#
_entry.id   AF-A0A3C0BBI4-F1
#
_cell.length_a   1.000
_cell.length_b   1.000
_cell.length_c   1.000
_cell.angle_alpha   90.00
_cell.angle_beta   90.00
_cell.angle_gamma   90.00
#
_symmetry.space_group_name_H-M   'P 1'
#
loop_
_entity.id
_entity.type
_entity.pdbx_description
1 polymer ?
#
loop_
_entity_poly.entity_id
_entity_poly.type
_entity_poly.pdbx_seq_one_letter_code
_entity_poly.pdbx_strand_id
1 'polypeptide(L)'
;FSERSKGVKNSPDYAEIMDAIRKGEKKYRKRFLISKGAAFYMLPVKEIAYFFSENRVTTAVTFSNQNHVVDFPLEILEEELNPETFFRA
;
A
#
# COMPACT_ATOMS: atom_id res chain seq x y z
N PHE A 1 -28.01 -4.14 42.13
CA PHE A 1 -26.90 -4.88 41.50
C PHE A 1 -27.45 -5.85 40.47
N SER A 2 -27.42 -5.50 39.19
CA SER A 2 -27.24 -6.46 38.09
C SER A 2 -26.89 -5.68 36.84
N GLU A 3 -25.63 -5.83 36.44
CA GLU A 3 -25.03 -5.29 35.24
C GLU A 3 -25.19 -6.28 34.07
N ARG A 4 -25.13 -5.76 32.84
CA ARG A 4 -24.87 -6.44 31.54
C ARG A 4 -26.07 -7.19 30.93
N SER A 5 -26.35 -7.07 29.64
CA SER A 5 -25.44 -6.98 28.48
C SER A 5 -26.06 -6.19 27.30
N LYS A 6 -25.41 -5.11 26.84
CA LYS A 6 -25.72 -4.49 25.54
C LYS A 6 -24.86 -5.15 24.46
N GLY A 7 -25.51 -5.87 23.54
CA GLY A 7 -24.86 -6.45 22.38
C GLY A 7 -24.28 -5.37 21.47
N VAL A 8 -23.02 -5.54 21.06
CA VAL A 8 -22.35 -4.69 20.08
C VAL A 8 -22.98 -4.97 18.71
N LYS A 9 -23.79 -4.03 18.20
CA LYS A 9 -24.27 -4.06 16.82
C LYS A 9 -23.11 -3.69 15.90
N ASN A 10 -22.43 -4.68 15.33
CA ASN A 10 -21.58 -4.47 14.16
C ASN A 10 -22.49 -4.43 12.91
N SER A 11 -23.22 -3.33 12.72
CA SER A 11 -23.80 -3.02 11.42
C SER A 11 -22.78 -2.15 10.65
N PRO A 12 -22.32 -2.55 9.46
CA PRO A 12 -21.45 -1.70 8.67
C PRO A 12 -22.12 -0.35 8.41
N ASP A 13 -21.40 0.74 8.65
CA ASP A 13 -21.90 2.09 8.40
C ASP A 13 -21.93 2.34 6.88
N TYR A 14 -23.12 2.17 6.31
CA TYR A 14 -23.35 2.38 4.89
C TYR A 14 -23.13 3.84 4.47
N ALA A 15 -23.24 4.82 5.38
CA ALA A 15 -22.98 6.21 5.04
C ALA A 15 -21.49 6.45 4.76
N GLU A 16 -20.60 5.84 5.56
CA GLU A 16 -19.15 5.91 5.35
C GLU A 16 -18.74 5.26 4.01
N ILE A 17 -19.32 4.10 3.68
CA ILE A 17 -19.06 3.41 2.41
C ILE A 17 -19.54 4.25 1.22
N MET A 18 -20.74 4.83 1.32
CA MET A 18 -21.30 5.67 0.26
C MET A 18 -20.51 6.97 0.07
N ASP A 19 -19.97 7.56 1.14
CA ASP A 19 -19.14 8.76 1.05
C ASP A 19 -17.78 8.47 0.41
N ALA A 20 -17.17 7.32 0.73
CA ALA A 20 -15.94 6.86 0.08
C ALA A 20 -16.13 6.60 -1.43
N ILE A 21 -17.29 6.05 -1.83
CA ILE A 21 -17.65 5.85 -3.24
C ILE A 21 -17.86 7.20 -3.93
N ARG A 22 -18.54 8.16 -3.29
CA ARG A 22 -18.83 9.48 -3.85
C ARG A 22 -17.61 10.36 -4.01
N LYS A 23 -16.67 10.31 -3.07
CA LYS A 23 -15.44 11.12 -3.11
C LYS A 23 -14.42 10.63 -4.12
N GLY A 24 -14.52 9.38 -4.56
CA GLY A 24 -13.56 8.81 -5.52
C GLY A 24 -12.12 8.82 -4.99
N GLU A 25 -11.93 8.82 -3.67
CA GLU A 25 -10.60 8.84 -3.05
C GLU A 25 -9.88 7.51 -3.35
N LYS A 26 -9.08 7.51 -4.41
CA LYS A 26 -8.22 6.38 -4.76
C LYS A 26 -7.23 6.19 -3.61
N LYS A 27 -7.39 5.09 -2.87
CA LYS A 27 -6.47 4.74 -1.79
C LYS A 27 -5.22 4.13 -2.41
N TYR A 28 -4.10 4.83 -2.27
CA TYR A 28 -2.79 4.34 -2.70
C TYR A 28 -2.17 3.39 -1.69
N ARG A 29 -1.34 2.46 -2.18
CA ARG A 29 -0.54 1.55 -1.38
C ARG A 29 0.37 2.36 -0.47
N LYS A 30 0.51 1.90 0.79
CA LYS A 30 1.37 2.54 1.80
C LYS A 30 2.62 1.75 2.15
N ARG A 31 2.65 0.45 1.83
CA ARG A 31 3.76 -0.46 2.15
C ARG A 31 3.79 -1.67 1.21
N PHE A 32 4.97 -2.23 1.02
CA PHE A 32 5.22 -3.49 0.33
C PHE A 32 5.63 -4.57 1.33
N LEU A 33 5.21 -5.81 1.09
CA LEU A 33 5.75 -6.96 1.79
C LEU A 33 6.93 -7.49 0.97
N ILE A 34 8.14 -7.39 1.53
CA ILE A 34 9.37 -7.77 0.85
C ILE A 34 9.88 -9.07 1.44
N SER A 35 10.26 -10.00 0.57
CA SER A 35 10.96 -11.23 0.97
C SER A 35 12.45 -10.96 1.17
N LYS A 36 13.02 -11.47 2.28
CA LYS A 36 14.45 -11.45 2.58
C LYS A 36 14.87 -12.83 3.10
N GLY A 37 15.28 -13.69 2.17
CA GLY A 37 15.59 -15.08 2.48
C GLY A 37 14.35 -15.83 2.95
N ALA A 38 14.38 -16.36 4.18
CA ALA A 38 13.24 -17.07 4.78
C ALA A 38 12.26 -16.16 5.54
N ALA A 39 12.51 -14.84 5.59
CA ALA A 39 11.70 -13.89 6.35
C ALA A 39 11.02 -12.87 5.42
N PHE A 40 9.99 -12.20 5.95
CA PHE A 40 9.33 -11.08 5.28
C PHE A 40 9.36 -9.85 6.17
N TYR A 41 9.42 -8.66 5.55
CA TYR A 41 9.30 -7.40 6.26
C TYR A 41 8.48 -6.39 5.44
N MET A 42 7.94 -5.39 6.13
CA MET A 42 7.20 -4.32 5.49
C MET A 42 8.15 -3.19 5.11
N LEU A 43 8.18 -2.83 3.82
CA LEU A 43 8.87 -1.65 3.31
C LEU A 43 7.85 -0.51 3.13
N PRO A 44 7.91 0.58 3.92
CA PRO A 44 7.03 1.73 3.76
C PRO A 44 7.29 2.45 2.41
N VAL A 45 6.22 2.84 1.71
CA VAL A 45 6.31 3.57 0.44
C VAL A 45 7.08 4.89 0.60
N LYS A 46 6.91 5.57 1.73
CA LYS A 46 7.61 6.82 2.07
C LYS A 46 9.14 6.71 2.13
N GLU A 47 9.69 5.50 2.23
CA GLU A 47 11.14 5.26 2.27
C GLU A 47 11.71 4.99 0.87
N ILE A 48 10.84 4.80 -0.13
CA ILE A 48 11.21 4.48 -1.51
C ILE A 48 11.43 5.78 -2.28
N ALA A 49 12.60 5.90 -2.89
CA ALA A 49 12.97 7.03 -3.73
C ALA A 49 12.48 6.85 -5.17
N TYR A 50 12.69 5.66 -5.74
CA TYR A 50 12.23 5.33 -7.09
C TYR A 50 12.12 3.81 -7.28
N PHE A 51 11.44 3.43 -8.36
CA PHE A 51 11.39 2.07 -8.85
C PHE A 51 12.06 2.01 -10.22
N PHE A 52 12.69 0.89 -10.53
CA PHE A 52 13.15 0.59 -11.88
C PHE A 52 12.91 -0.88 -12.18
N SER A 53 12.85 -1.22 -13.47
CA SER A 53 12.78 -2.60 -13.92
C SER A 53 13.98 -2.88 -14.83
N GLU A 54 14.73 -3.92 -14.51
CA GLU A 54 15.84 -4.41 -15.32
C GLU A 54 15.67 -5.92 -15.48
N ASN A 55 15.80 -6.44 -16.71
CA ASN A 55 15.62 -7.88 -16.99
C ASN A 55 14.31 -8.48 -16.45
N ARG A 56 13.21 -7.72 -16.50
CA ARG A 56 11.87 -8.06 -15.94
C ARG A 56 11.81 -8.17 -14.42
N VAL A 57 12.83 -7.70 -13.71
CA VAL A 57 12.85 -7.64 -12.25
C VAL A 57 12.61 -6.19 -11.82
N THR A 58 11.50 -5.95 -11.15
CA THR A 58 11.22 -4.64 -10.57
C THR A 58 11.89 -4.50 -9.22
N THR A 59 12.61 -3.40 -9.04
CA THR A 59 13.35 -3.09 -7.81
C THR A 59 12.92 -1.74 -7.28
N ALA A 60 12.61 -1.69 -5.98
CA ALA A 60 12.45 -0.47 -5.22
C ALA A 60 13.79 -0.04 -4.64
N VAL A 61 14.19 1.21 -4.88
CA VAL A 61 15.39 1.81 -4.29
C VAL A 61 14.95 2.80 -3.22
N THR A 62 15.49 2.66 -2.01
CA THR A 62 15.16 3.57 -0.90
C THR A 62 16.01 4.83 -0.91
N PHE A 63 15.57 5.87 -0.20
CA PHE A 63 16.40 7.06 0.06
C PHE A 63 17.71 6.74 0.81
N SER A 64 17.78 5.58 1.47
CA SER A 64 19.01 5.05 2.09
C SER A 64 19.89 4.25 1.12
N ASN A 65 19.58 4.27 -0.19
CA ASN A 65 20.28 3.56 -1.25
C ASN A 65 20.28 2.03 -1.09
N GLN A 66 19.24 1.48 -0.48
CA GLN A 66 19.01 0.03 -0.39
C GLN A 66 18.06 -0.44 -1.48
N ASN A 67 18.38 -1.61 -2.06
CA ASN A 67 17.63 -2.22 -3.14
C ASN A 67 16.73 -3.35 -2.62
N HIS A 68 15.47 -3.35 -3.06
CA HIS A 68 14.48 -4.34 -2.67
C HIS A 68 13.71 -4.82 -3.89
N VAL A 69 13.81 -6.12 -4.19
CA VAL A 69 13.01 -6.71 -5.27
C VAL A 69 11.54 -6.71 -4.85
N VAL A 70 10.68 -6.20 -5.74
CA VAL A 70 9.23 -6.17 -5.56
C VAL A 70 8.58 -7.05 -6.63
N ASP A 71 7.60 -7.84 -6.22
CA ASP A 71 6.88 -8.77 -7.10
C ASP A 71 5.68 -8.08 -7.77
N PHE A 72 5.96 -6.94 -8.42
CA PHE A 72 4.96 -6.15 -9.13
C PHE A 72 5.60 -5.53 -10.39
N PRO A 73 4.94 -5.58 -11.56
CA PRO A 73 5.40 -4.84 -12.73
C PRO A 73 5.19 -3.33 -12.54
N LEU A 74 5.94 -2.51 -13.27
CA LEU A 74 5.87 -1.04 -13.16
C LEU A 74 4.47 -0.50 -13.50
N GLU A 75 3.75 -1.16 -14.40
CA GLU A 75 2.38 -0.82 -14.79
C GLU A 75 1.42 -0.86 -13.60
N ILE A 76 1.53 -1.89 -12.77
CA ILE A 76 0.67 -2.05 -11.59
C ILE A 76 1.08 -1.05 -10.50
N LEU A 77 2.38 -0.78 -10.35
CA LEU A 77 2.87 0.20 -9.40
C LEU A 77 2.37 1.62 -9.71
N GLU A 78 2.28 1.99 -10.98
CA GLU A 78 1.74 3.28 -11.42
C GLU A 78 0.25 3.46 -11.03
N GLU A 79 -0.53 2.38 -11.06
CA GLU A 79 -1.93 2.44 -10.63
C GLU A 79 -2.08 2.49 -9.11
N GLU A 80 -1.21 1.81 -8.38
CA GLU A 80 -1.31 1.65 -6.93
C GLU A 80 -0.60 2.73 -6.11
N LEU A 81 0.31 3.49 -6.71
CA LEU A 81 1.07 4.55 -6.03
C LEU A 81 0.51 5.95 -6.33
N ASN A 82 0.77 6.88 -5.41
CA ASN A 82 0.31 8.26 -5.57
C ASN A 82 1.08 8.93 -6.74
N PRO A 83 0.39 9.38 -7.81
CA PRO A 83 1.01 9.96 -9.00
C PRO A 83 1.74 11.29 -8.73
N GLU A 84 1.40 12.00 -7.66
CA GLU A 84 2.13 13.21 -7.24
C GLU A 84 3.54 12.88 -6.73
N THR A 85 3.76 11.64 -6.28
CA THR A 85 5.03 11.18 -5.71
C THR A 85 5.78 10.20 -6.61
N PHE A 86 5.07 9.37 -7.37
CA PHE A 86 5.64 8.38 -8.27
C PHE A 86 5.05 8.57 -9.66
N PHE A 87 5.90 8.96 -10.62
CA PHE A 87 5.56 9.18 -12.01
C PHE A 87 6.61 8.54 -12.91
N ARG A 88 6.26 8.23 -14.15
CA ARG A 88 7.23 7.76 -15.16
C ARG A 88 8.00 8.94 -15.76
N ALA A 89 9.31 8.78 -15.90
CA ALA A 89 10.19 9.70 -16.62
C ALA A 89 10.42 9.22 -18.05
#